data_AF-A0A8J5IQH0-F1
#
_entry.id   AF-A0A8J5IQH0-F1
#
_cell.length_a   1.000
_cell.length_b   1.000
_cell.length_c   1.000
_cell.angle_alpha   90.00
_cell.angle_beta   90.00
_cell.angle_gamma   90.00
#
_symmetry.space_group_name_H-M   'P 1'
#
loop_
_entity.id
_entity.type
_entity.pdbx_description
1 polymer ?
#
loop_
_entity_poly.entity_id
_entity_poly.type
_entity_poly.pdbx_seq_one_letter_code
_entity_poly.pdbx_strand_id
1 'polypeptide(L)'
;FEFATTRRNAFPLWKKKEVLDWVNTPGEGTPSHAVPYFCERVDPGPVRRWWCKRDEILGRDPHQQRMAGGGRKKALGVLKMIVLRRLKKETVTREWIAIQALQIHG
;
A
#
# COMPACT_ATOMS: atom_id res chain seq x y z
N PHE A 1 25.60 -3.80 -16.37
CA PHE A 1 24.99 -3.74 -15.03
C PHE A 1 23.67 -2.99 -15.16
N GLU A 2 22.56 -3.73 -15.26
CA GLU A 2 21.21 -3.16 -15.30
C GLU A 2 20.87 -2.56 -13.94
N PHE A 3 20.56 -1.27 -13.89
CA PHE A 3 19.86 -0.70 -12.75
C PHE A 3 18.41 -1.19 -12.81
N ALA A 4 18.15 -2.33 -12.18
CA ALA A 4 16.80 -2.73 -11.83
C ALA A 4 16.17 -1.54 -11.08
N THR A 5 15.25 -0.85 -11.72
CA THR A 5 14.43 0.17 -11.07
C THR A 5 13.49 -0.57 -10.12
N THR A 6 14.01 -0.95 -8.95
CA THR A 6 13.23 -1.42 -7.83
C THR A 6 12.12 -0.41 -7.63
N ARG A 7 10.90 -0.80 -8.04
CA ARG A 7 9.70 0.00 -7.85
C ARG A 7 9.69 0.37 -6.37
N ARG A 8 9.89 1.64 -6.06
CA ARG A 8 9.89 2.13 -4.67
C ARG A 8 8.50 1.84 -4.11
N ASN A 9 8.34 0.71 -3.45
CA ASN A 9 7.13 0.37 -2.73
C ASN A 9 7.00 1.43 -1.62
N ALA A 10 6.12 2.40 -1.84
CA ALA A 10 5.89 3.46 -0.88
C ALA A 10 5.39 2.82 0.42
N PHE A 11 6.20 2.89 1.48
CA PHE A 11 5.83 2.36 2.78
C PHE A 11 4.53 2.99 3.28
N PRO A 12 3.56 2.19 3.73
CA PRO A 12 2.33 2.72 4.28
C PRO A 12 2.60 3.47 5.59
N LEU A 13 1.80 4.49 5.87
CA LEU A 13 2.00 5.39 7.01
C LEU A 13 1.96 4.66 8.36
N TRP A 14 1.10 3.65 8.51
CA TRP A 14 1.04 2.85 9.73
C TRP A 14 2.38 2.18 10.04
N LYS A 15 3.05 1.64 9.02
CA LYS A 15 4.38 1.01 9.16
C LYS A 15 5.44 2.03 9.54
N LYS A 16 5.36 3.25 9.01
CA LYS A 16 6.27 4.35 9.40
C LYS A 16 6.05 4.75 10.86
N LYS A 17 4.80 4.85 11.31
CA LYS A 17 4.46 5.17 12.71
C LYS A 17 4.96 4.08 13.67
N GLU A 18 4.75 2.81 13.33
CA GLU A 18 5.25 1.66 14.10
C GLU A 18 6.79 1.68 14.25
N VAL A 19 7.51 1.96 13.16
CA VAL A 19 8.98 2.09 13.20
C VAL A 19 9.42 3.27 14.08
N LEU A 20 8.76 4.43 13.97
CA LEU A 20 9.09 5.59 14.79
C LEU A 20 8.78 5.40 16.27
N ASP A 21 7.67 4.73 16.59
CA ASP A 21 7.28 4.39 17.95
C ASP A 21 8.30 3.43 18.59
N TRP A 22 8.76 2.44 17.83
CA TRP A 22 9.83 1.53 18.26
C TRP A 22 11.18 2.26 18.42
N VAL A 23 11.51 3.24 17.57
CA VAL A 23 12.73 4.05 17.79
C VAL A 23 12.60 4.89 19.07
N ASN A 24 11.41 5.41 19.38
CA ASN A 24 11.14 6.20 20.58
C ASN A 24 11.17 5.38 21.89
N THR A 25 10.73 4.12 21.86
CA THR A 25 10.60 3.30 23.06
C THR A 25 11.85 2.42 23.30
N PRO A 26 12.05 1.26 22.64
CA PRO A 26 13.26 0.44 22.82
C PRO A 26 14.50 0.96 22.07
N GLY A 27 14.35 1.84 21.07
CA GLY A 27 15.46 2.32 20.25
C GLY A 27 16.26 3.48 20.83
N GLU A 28 15.92 3.98 22.03
CA GLU A 28 16.56 5.12 22.71
C GLU A 28 16.71 6.38 21.82
N GLY A 29 15.82 6.54 20.83
CA GLY A 29 15.89 7.64 19.87
C GLY A 29 16.95 7.48 18.77
N THR A 30 17.59 6.31 18.65
CA THR A 30 18.60 6.01 17.63
C THR A 30 17.98 5.25 16.44
N PRO A 31 17.80 5.90 15.26
CA PRO A 31 17.12 5.28 14.12
C PRO A 31 17.86 4.08 13.54
N SER A 32 19.18 4.01 13.75
CA SER A 32 20.03 2.91 13.30
C SER A 32 19.71 1.59 14.01
N HIS A 33 19.15 1.62 15.23
CA HIS A 33 18.78 0.41 15.98
C HIS A 33 17.51 -0.26 15.41
N ALA A 34 16.64 0.50 14.73
CA ALA A 34 15.47 -0.06 14.07
C ALA A 34 15.82 -0.88 12.83
N VAL A 35 16.98 -0.64 12.22
CA VAL A 35 17.41 -1.30 10.99
C VAL A 35 17.62 -2.81 11.18
N PRO A 36 18.39 -3.30 12.17
CA PRO A 36 18.49 -4.75 12.42
C PRO A 36 17.16 -5.37 12.85
N TYR A 37 16.31 -4.62 13.56
CA TYR A 37 14.99 -5.13 14.00
C TYR A 37 13.98 -5.27 12.85
N PHE A 38 14.02 -4.36 11.87
CA PHE A 38 13.14 -4.38 10.70
C PHE A 38 13.88 -4.80 9.40
N CYS A 39 15.05 -5.45 9.52
CA CYS A 39 16.08 -5.63 8.48
C CYS A 39 15.58 -6.22 7.16
N GLU A 40 14.64 -7.16 7.19
CA GLU A 40 14.08 -7.75 5.97
C GLU A 40 13.08 -6.83 5.24
N ARG A 41 12.67 -5.74 5.87
CA ARG A 41 11.52 -4.93 5.43
C ARG A 41 11.82 -3.46 5.24
N VAL A 42 12.90 -2.91 5.82
CA VAL A 42 13.15 -1.46 5.78
C VAL A 42 14.63 -1.13 5.66
N ASP A 43 14.99 -0.33 4.64
CA ASP A 43 16.33 0.21 4.46
C ASP A 43 16.69 1.31 5.49
N PRO A 44 17.97 1.47 5.87
CA PRO A 44 18.43 2.49 6.82
C PRO A 44 18.18 3.94 6.38
N GLY A 45 18.29 4.24 5.08
CA GLY A 45 18.12 5.59 4.55
C GLY A 45 16.69 6.16 4.73
N PRO A 46 15.63 5.42 4.37
CA PRO A 46 14.26 5.77 4.68
C PRO A 46 13.97 5.98 6.17
N VAL A 47 14.49 5.13 7.06
CA VAL A 47 14.26 5.24 8.51
C VAL A 47 14.80 6.56 9.05
N ARG A 48 16.03 6.94 8.66
CA ARG A 48 16.61 8.25 9.05
C ARG A 48 15.76 9.42 8.54
N ARG A 49 15.29 9.35 7.29
CA ARG A 49 14.42 10.40 6.72
C ARG A 49 13.07 10.50 7.44
N TRP A 50 12.50 9.38 7.88
CA TRP A 50 11.26 9.40 8.67
C TRP A 50 11.52 9.96 10.06
N TRP A 51 12.65 9.64 10.68
CA TRP A 51 13.04 10.18 11.98
C TRP A 51 13.16 11.70 11.95
N CYS A 52 13.83 12.27 10.94
CA CYS A 52 13.93 13.73 10.78
C CYS A 52 12.57 14.42 10.57
N LYS A 53 11.55 13.69 10.10
CA LYS A 53 10.19 14.19 9.86
C LYS A 53 9.18 13.56 10.82
N ARG A 54 9.62 13.07 11.98
CA ARG A 54 8.78 12.26 12.87
C ARG A 54 7.53 12.99 13.31
N ASP A 55 7.61 14.28 13.62
CA ASP A 55 6.47 15.07 14.10
C ASP A 55 5.39 15.23 13.02
N GLU A 56 5.80 15.43 11.76
CA GLU A 56 4.90 15.46 10.59
C GLU A 56 4.23 14.10 10.36
N ILE A 57 4.96 13.00 10.57
CA ILE A 57 4.46 11.64 10.36
C ILE A 57 3.51 11.23 11.49
N LEU A 58 3.86 11.52 12.75
CA LEU A 58 3.07 11.17 13.94
C LEU A 58 1.81 12.02 14.04
N GLY A 59 1.90 13.33 13.77
CA GLY A 59 0.79 14.28 13.75
C GLY A 59 -0.19 14.11 12.58
N ARG A 60 0.11 13.22 11.63
CA ARG A 60 -0.80 12.94 10.51
C ARG A 60 -2.05 12.22 10.98
N ASP A 61 -3.21 12.78 10.65
CA ASP A 61 -4.54 12.31 11.03
C ASP A 61 -4.79 10.82 10.66
N PRO A 62 -5.47 10.03 11.51
CA PRO A 62 -5.89 8.66 11.20
C PRO A 62 -6.64 8.50 9.87
N HIS A 63 -7.44 9.47 9.46
CA HIS A 63 -8.16 9.48 8.19
C HIS A 63 -7.23 9.56 6.96
N GLN A 64 -6.03 10.12 7.14
CA GLN A 64 -4.97 10.16 6.13
C GLN A 64 -4.11 8.89 6.12
N GLN A 65 -4.34 7.96 7.05
CA GLN A 65 -3.73 6.64 7.00
C GLN A 65 -4.42 5.87 5.87
N ARG A 66 -3.65 5.47 4.86
CA ARG A 66 -4.13 4.47 3.90
C ARG A 66 -4.61 3.28 4.71
N MET A 67 -5.91 3.00 4.64
CA MET A 67 -6.54 1.83 5.26
C MET A 67 -5.67 0.61 5.00
N ALA A 68 -5.24 -0.08 6.07
CA ALA A 68 -4.61 -1.38 5.92
C ALA A 68 -5.61 -2.30 5.20
N GLY A 69 -5.24 -2.83 4.03
CA GLY A 69 -6.16 -3.53 3.12
C GLY A 69 -6.59 -2.73 1.87
N GLY A 70 -6.26 -1.43 1.80
CA GLY A 70 -6.40 -0.59 0.62
C GLY A 70 -5.36 -0.87 -0.48
N GLY A 71 -4.91 -2.12 -0.60
CA GLY A 71 -4.19 -2.58 -1.78
C GLY A 71 -5.11 -2.56 -3.00
N ARG A 72 -4.55 -2.79 -4.19
CA ARG A 72 -5.29 -2.96 -5.44
C ARG A 72 -6.46 -3.92 -5.19
N LYS A 73 -7.69 -3.39 -5.04
CA LYS A 73 -8.88 -4.25 -4.99
C LYS A 73 -8.76 -5.17 -6.20
N LYS A 74 -8.80 -6.49 -6.01
CA LYS A 74 -8.88 -7.44 -7.13
C LYS A 74 -9.95 -6.86 -8.03
N ALA A 75 -9.58 -6.48 -9.26
CA ALA A 75 -10.56 -5.95 -10.20
C ALA A 75 -11.71 -6.96 -10.18
N LEU A 76 -12.88 -6.52 -9.68
CA LEU A 76 -14.10 -7.33 -9.65
C LEU A 76 -14.16 -8.06 -10.98
N GLY A 77 -14.26 -9.39 -11.01
CA GLY A 77 -14.10 -10.18 -12.26
C GLY A 77 -14.93 -9.60 -13.40
N VAL A 78 -16.10 -9.05 -13.06
CA VAL A 78 -17.00 -8.26 -13.90
C VAL A 78 -16.28 -7.12 -14.67
N LEU A 79 -15.41 -6.34 -14.02
CA LEU A 79 -14.68 -5.24 -14.67
C LEU A 79 -13.74 -5.73 -15.77
N LYS A 80 -13.06 -6.87 -15.56
CA LYS A 80 -12.22 -7.48 -16.61
C LYS A 80 -13.07 -7.93 -17.80
N MET A 81 -14.23 -8.53 -17.54
CA MET A 81 -15.15 -8.98 -18.58
C MET A 81 -15.74 -7.82 -19.39
N ILE A 82 -16.10 -6.71 -18.73
CA ILE A 82 -16.56 -5.48 -19.39
C ILE A 82 -15.48 -4.95 -20.34
N VAL A 83 -14.21 -4.91 -19.92
CA VAL A 83 -13.11 -4.43 -20.75
C VAL A 83 -12.93 -5.31 -21.99
N LEU A 84 -12.88 -6.64 -21.82
CA LEU A 84 -12.76 -7.59 -22.93
C LEU A 84 -13.92 -7.46 -23.93
N ARG A 85 -15.16 -7.29 -23.42
CA ARG A 85 -16.35 -7.16 -24.25
C ARG A 85 -16.38 -5.86 -25.05
N ARG A 86 -15.92 -4.76 -24.44
CA ARG A 86 -15.75 -3.47 -25.14
C ARG A 86 -14.65 -3.51 -26.20
N LEU A 87 -13.56 -4.25 -25.96
CA LEU A 87 -12.52 -4.46 -26.98
C LEU A 87 -13.07 -5.19 -28.21
N LYS A 88 -14.06 -6.07 -28.02
CA LYS A 88 -14.78 -6.76 -29.11
C LYS A 88 -15.90 -5.94 -29.75
N LYS A 89 -16.10 -4.68 -29.34
CA LYS A 89 -17.21 -3.79 -29.75
C LYS A 89 -18.61 -4.38 -29.47
N GLU A 90 -18.72 -5.29 -28.51
CA GLU A 90 -20.00 -5.84 -28.08
C GLU A 90 -20.71 -4.89 -27.10
N THR A 91 -22.04 -4.82 -27.18
CA THR A 91 -22.85 -3.99 -26.28
C THR A 91 -22.85 -4.55 -24.87
N VAL A 92 -22.42 -3.72 -23.92
CA VAL A 92 -22.48 -4.02 -22.48
C VAL A 92 -23.72 -3.35 -21.90
N THR A 93 -24.76 -4.13 -21.58
CA THR A 93 -25.99 -3.64 -20.94
C THR A 93 -25.90 -3.77 -19.42
N ARG A 94 -26.69 -2.94 -18.70
CA ARG A 94 -26.75 -2.96 -17.23
C ARG A 94 -27.23 -4.30 -16.68
N GLU A 95 -28.19 -4.92 -17.35
CA GLU A 95 -28.71 -6.25 -17.02
C GLU A 95 -27.64 -7.34 -17.13
N TRP A 96 -26.83 -7.29 -18.20
CA TRP A 96 -25.73 -8.23 -18.36
C TRP A 96 -24.68 -8.10 -17.25
N ILE A 97 -24.33 -6.87 -16.85
CA ILE A 97 -23.43 -6.64 -15.70
C ILE A 97 -24.01 -7.25 -14.42
N ALA A 98 -25.32 -7.13 -14.20
CA ALA A 98 -25.99 -7.70 -13.02
C ALA A 98 -25.96 -9.23 -13.01
N ILE A 99 -26.23 -9.89 -14.15
CA ILE A 99 -26.14 -11.35 -14.30
C ILE A 99 -24.71 -11.83 -14.03
N GLN A 100 -23.70 -11.15 -14.58
CA GLN A 100 -22.30 -11.51 -14.36
C GLN A 100 -21.86 -11.27 -12.91
N ALA A 101 -22.37 -10.22 -12.25
CA ALA A 101 -22.10 -9.97 -10.84
C ALA A 101 -22.72 -11.06 -9.95
N LEU A 102 -23.96 -11.48 -10.24
CA LEU A 102 -24.63 -12.59 -9.55
C LEU A 102 -23.88 -13.91 -9.72
N GLN A 103 -23.36 -14.23 -10.92
CA GLN A 103 -22.57 -15.44 -11.15
C GLN A 103 -21.23 -15.48 -10.41
N ILE A 104 -20.65 -14.32 -10.08
CA ILE A 104 -19.35 -14.22 -9.39
C ILE A 104 -19.52 -14.19 -7.86
N HIS A 105 -20.69 -13.77 -7.37
CA HIS A 105 -20.97 -13.59 -5.94
C HIS A 105 -22.01 -14.56 -5.37
N GLY A 106 -22.71 -15.32 -6.21
CA GLY A 106 -23.64 -16.39 -5.84
C GLY A 106 -22.98 -17.73 -5.65
#